data_AF-A0A228JB88-F1
#
_entry.id   AF-A0A228JB88-F1
#
_cell.length_a   1.000
_cell.length_b   1.000
_cell.length_c   1.000
_cell.angle_alpha   90.00
_cell.angle_beta   90.00
_cell.angle_gamma   90.00
#
_symmetry.space_group_name_H-M   'P 1'
#
loop_
_entity.id
_entity.type
_entity.pdbx_description
1 polymer ?
#
loop_
_entity_poly.entity_id
_entity_poly.type
_entity_poly.pdbx_seq_one_letter_code
_entity_poly.pdbx_strand_id
1 'polypeptide(L)'
;MQVTRKHVIAIALVLVLAIPALALRKPYEDCESYTQDLNGGTKEFGGKKYKIELCRVPRSFADGDEIRLRVMGPAGDVLAERYFAVRTLNDAAPTELRYSDDNIFYYDQSKSSPLRFIAMPPSRTDWWTARIPLLQRLLAFFS
;
A
#
# COMPACT_ATOMS: atom_id res chain seq x y z
N MET A 1 4.40 9.95 36.22
CA MET A 1 3.62 10.72 35.22
C MET A 1 2.14 10.40 35.44
N GLN A 2 1.36 11.33 36.02
CA GLN A 2 -0.08 11.11 36.19
C GLN A 2 -0.80 11.44 34.88
N VAL A 3 -1.34 10.40 34.22
CA VAL A 3 -2.24 10.58 33.09
C VAL A 3 -3.53 11.20 33.65
N THR A 4 -3.75 12.49 33.39
CA THR A 4 -4.93 13.20 33.88
C THR A 4 -6.20 12.58 33.30
N ARG A 5 -7.33 12.67 34.03
CA ARG A 5 -8.64 12.14 33.59
C ARG A 5 -9.04 12.59 32.18
N LYS A 6 -8.62 13.80 31.77
CA LYS A 6 -8.83 14.34 30.42
C LYS A 6 -8.05 13.56 29.36
N HIS A 7 -6.82 13.13 29.65
CA HIS A 7 -6.03 12.29 28.75
C HIS A 7 -6.59 10.87 28.64
N VAL A 8 -7.09 10.31 29.74
CA VAL A 8 -7.75 8.98 29.70
C VAL A 8 -8.99 9.01 28.81
N ILE A 9 -9.82 10.06 28.94
CA ILE A 9 -11.02 10.23 28.11
C ILE A 9 -10.65 10.41 26.63
N ALA A 10 -9.64 11.23 26.32
CA ALA A 10 -9.18 11.44 24.95
C ALA A 10 -8.64 10.14 24.32
N ILE A 11 -7.83 9.37 25.05
CA ILE A 11 -7.31 8.08 24.58
C ILE A 11 -8.45 7.09 24.36
N ALA A 12 -9.40 7.01 25.28
CA ALA A 12 -10.57 6.13 25.16
C ALA A 12 -11.41 6.50 23.92
N LEU A 13 -11.63 7.79 23.66
CA LEU A 13 -12.32 8.27 22.46
C LEU A 13 -11.60 7.89 21.17
N VAL A 14 -10.27 8.05 21.13
CA VAL A 14 -9.45 7.63 19.98
C VAL A 14 -9.57 6.12 19.74
N LEU A 15 -9.50 5.31 20.81
CA LEU A 15 -9.63 3.86 20.71
C LEU A 15 -11.04 3.45 20.25
N VAL A 16 -12.09 4.03 20.82
CA VAL A 16 -13.51 3.75 20.47
C VAL A 16 -13.82 4.11 19.02
N LEU A 17 -13.18 5.12 18.44
CA LEU A 17 -13.35 5.48 17.03
C LEU A 17 -12.43 4.66 16.10
N ALA A 18 -11.19 4.36 16.52
CA ALA A 18 -10.23 3.64 15.69
C ALA A 18 -10.56 2.15 15.50
N ILE A 19 -11.07 1.48 16.54
CA ILE A 19 -11.40 0.04 16.51
C ILE A 19 -12.52 -0.29 15.48
N PRO A 20 -13.68 0.38 15.46
CA PRO A 20 -14.70 0.12 14.43
C PRO A 20 -14.24 0.53 13.03
N ALA A 21 -13.40 1.57 12.88
CA ALA A 21 -12.80 1.93 11.60
C ALA A 21 -11.81 0.87 11.07
N LEU A 22 -11.21 0.05 11.96
CA LEU A 22 -10.42 -1.12 11.58
C LEU A 22 -11.31 -2.30 11.16
N ALA A 23 -12.46 -2.49 11.82
CA ALA A 23 -13.40 -3.57 11.54
C ALA A 23 -14.23 -3.36 10.26
N LEU A 24 -14.49 -2.11 9.86
CA LEU A 24 -15.23 -1.76 8.63
C LEU A 24 -14.41 -1.84 7.33
N ARG A 25 -13.18 -2.37 7.38
CA ARG A 25 -12.32 -2.41 6.20
C ARG A 25 -12.82 -3.46 5.21
N LYS A 26 -13.23 -3.00 4.03
CA LYS A 26 -13.40 -3.90 2.89
C LYS A 26 -12.08 -4.66 2.67
N PRO A 27 -12.11 -5.99 2.55
CA PRO A 27 -10.92 -6.74 2.19
C PRO A 27 -10.45 -6.28 0.82
N TYR A 28 -9.13 -6.27 0.61
CA TYR A 28 -8.61 -6.15 -0.74
C TYR A 28 -8.93 -7.42 -1.51
N GLU A 29 -9.40 -7.26 -2.74
CA GLU A 29 -9.88 -8.33 -3.62
C GLU A 29 -9.12 -8.32 -4.96
N ASP A 30 -9.45 -9.28 -5.82
CA ASP A 30 -8.91 -9.45 -7.17
C ASP A 30 -7.38 -9.44 -7.27
N CYS A 31 -6.70 -9.98 -6.24
CA CYS A 31 -5.25 -9.93 -6.15
C CYS A 31 -4.55 -10.61 -7.34
N GLU A 32 -5.07 -11.74 -7.83
CA GLU A 32 -4.44 -12.47 -8.94
C GLU A 32 -4.52 -11.70 -10.25
N SER A 33 -5.73 -11.26 -10.64
CA SER A 33 -5.95 -10.46 -11.85
C SER A 33 -5.14 -9.18 -11.80
N TYR A 34 -5.24 -8.38 -10.72
CA TYR A 34 -4.51 -7.11 -10.64
C TYR A 34 -3.00 -7.28 -10.59
N THR A 35 -2.52 -8.38 -9.99
CA THR A 35 -1.10 -8.71 -10.04
C THR A 35 -0.65 -8.98 -11.47
N GLN A 36 -1.45 -9.69 -12.26
CA GLN A 36 -1.15 -9.95 -13.67
C GLN A 36 -1.28 -8.68 -14.52
N ASP A 37 -2.41 -7.98 -14.41
CA ASP A 37 -2.78 -6.82 -15.23
C ASP A 37 -1.86 -5.63 -15.01
N LEU A 38 -1.27 -5.49 -13.81
CA LEU A 38 -0.34 -4.42 -13.46
C LEU A 38 1.13 -4.84 -13.52
N ASN A 39 1.44 -5.94 -14.22
CA ASN A 39 2.81 -6.44 -14.43
C ASN A 39 3.55 -6.78 -13.11
N GLY A 40 2.81 -7.22 -12.09
CA GLY A 40 3.37 -7.76 -10.86
C GLY A 40 3.93 -9.18 -11.03
N GLY A 41 3.75 -10.03 -10.02
CA GLY A 41 4.23 -11.40 -10.01
C GLY A 41 5.67 -11.52 -9.52
N THR A 42 6.36 -12.59 -9.91
CA THR A 42 7.73 -12.85 -9.47
C THR A 42 8.73 -12.03 -10.28
N LYS A 43 9.55 -11.24 -9.60
CA LYS A 43 10.61 -10.40 -10.19
C LYS A 43 11.95 -10.69 -9.53
N GLU A 44 13.04 -10.48 -10.25
CA GLU A 44 14.40 -10.72 -9.75
C GLU A 44 15.15 -9.40 -9.58
N PHE A 45 15.77 -9.22 -8.41
CA PHE A 45 16.62 -8.08 -8.09
C PHE A 45 17.90 -8.59 -7.43
N GLY A 46 19.07 -8.25 -7.99
CA GLY A 46 20.36 -8.71 -7.45
C GLY A 46 20.45 -10.23 -7.24
N GLY A 47 19.89 -11.02 -8.17
CA GLY A 47 19.86 -12.50 -8.09
C GLY A 47 18.89 -13.09 -7.07
N LYS A 48 18.03 -12.28 -6.44
CA LYS A 48 17.00 -12.73 -5.49
C LYS A 48 15.62 -12.53 -6.07
N LYS A 49 14.74 -13.52 -5.88
CA LYS A 49 13.35 -13.48 -6.32
C LYS A 49 12.46 -12.86 -5.27
N TYR A 50 11.61 -11.93 -5.71
CA TYR A 50 10.62 -11.23 -4.91
C TYR A 50 9.25 -11.43 -5.55
N LYS A 51 8.22 -11.64 -4.72
CA LYS A 51 6.83 -11.68 -5.20
C LYS A 51 6.22 -10.29 -5.05
N ILE A 52 5.78 -9.73 -6.16
CA ILE A 52 5.07 -8.45 -6.23
C ILE A 52 3.58 -8.75 -6.35
N GLU A 53 2.80 -8.40 -5.33
CA GLU A 53 1.36 -8.66 -5.29
C GLU A 53 0.59 -7.35 -5.24
N LEU A 54 -0.43 -7.24 -6.09
CA LEU A 54 -1.32 -6.09 -6.16
C LEU A 54 -2.74 -6.57 -5.95
N CYS A 55 -3.46 -5.91 -5.06
CA CYS A 55 -4.88 -6.16 -4.83
C CYS A 55 -5.65 -4.83 -4.88
N ARG A 56 -6.89 -4.85 -5.34
CA ARG A 56 -7.75 -3.66 -5.40
C ARG A 56 -8.67 -3.58 -4.19
N VAL A 57 -9.14 -2.37 -3.90
CA VAL A 57 -10.41 -2.15 -3.21
C VAL A 57 -11.13 -0.97 -3.90
N PRO A 58 -12.40 -1.14 -4.30
CA PRO A 58 -13.16 -0.05 -4.91
C PRO A 58 -13.29 1.15 -3.97
N ARG A 59 -13.03 2.36 -4.47
CA ARG A 59 -13.19 3.59 -3.67
C ARG A 59 -14.66 4.00 -3.63
N SER A 60 -15.24 4.11 -2.44
CA SER A 60 -16.68 4.36 -2.27
C SER A 60 -17.16 5.74 -2.71
N PHE A 61 -16.28 6.75 -2.77
CA PHE A 61 -16.65 8.15 -3.01
C PHE A 61 -15.84 8.83 -4.13
N ALA A 62 -15.12 8.05 -4.94
CA ALA A 62 -14.31 8.60 -6.02
C ALA A 62 -14.01 7.53 -7.08
N ASP A 63 -13.88 7.96 -8.34
CA ASP A 63 -13.69 7.06 -9.47
C ASP A 63 -12.38 6.28 -9.39
N GLY A 64 -12.46 4.98 -9.63
CA GLY A 64 -11.33 4.05 -9.67
C GLY A 64 -11.08 3.31 -8.35
N ASP A 65 -9.89 2.70 -8.26
CA ASP A 65 -9.53 1.81 -7.17
C ASP A 65 -8.46 2.38 -6.27
N GLU A 66 -8.40 1.87 -5.04
CA GLU A 66 -7.20 1.91 -4.22
C GLU A 66 -6.49 0.57 -4.38
N ILE A 67 -5.20 0.62 -4.72
CA ILE A 67 -4.34 -0.53 -4.90
C ILE A 67 -3.45 -0.68 -3.69
N ARG A 68 -3.37 -1.90 -3.16
CA ARG A 68 -2.32 -2.31 -2.22
C ARG A 68 -1.26 -3.09 -2.97
N LEU A 69 -0.07 -2.52 -3.03
CA LEU A 69 1.13 -3.16 -3.58
C LEU A 69 1.98 -3.72 -2.45
N ARG A 70 2.31 -5.01 -2.51
CA ARG A 70 3.20 -5.71 -1.58
C ARG A 70 4.42 -6.24 -2.30
N VAL A 71 5.59 -6.04 -1.70
CA VAL A 71 6.85 -6.66 -2.09
C VAL A 71 7.18 -7.71 -1.03
N MET A 72 7.13 -8.98 -1.40
CA MET A 72 7.45 -10.10 -0.54
C MET A 72 8.84 -10.65 -0.85
N GLY A 73 9.62 -10.88 0.20
CA GLY A 73 10.94 -11.46 0.10
C GLY A 73 10.93 -12.96 -0.22
N PRO A 74 12.12 -13.57 -0.44
CA PRO A 74 12.25 -15.00 -0.70
C PRO A 74 11.67 -15.89 0.40
N ALA A 75 11.66 -15.42 1.65
CA ALA A 75 11.11 -16.14 2.79
C ALA A 75 9.58 -15.99 2.93
N GLY A 76 8.93 -15.25 2.02
CA GLY A 76 7.49 -14.96 2.06
C GLY A 76 7.12 -13.79 2.99
N ASP A 77 8.09 -13.12 3.61
CA ASP A 77 7.82 -11.98 4.47
C ASP A 77 7.56 -10.70 3.67
N VAL A 78 6.63 -9.87 4.14
CA VAL A 78 6.35 -8.56 3.51
C VAL A 78 7.48 -7.59 3.87
N LEU A 79 8.23 -7.18 2.84
CA LEU A 79 9.38 -6.28 2.94
C LEU A 79 9.00 -4.82 2.68
N ALA A 80 8.03 -4.59 1.80
CA ALA A 80 7.44 -3.29 1.57
C ALA A 80 5.96 -3.44 1.27
N GLU A 81 5.18 -2.45 1.68
CA GLU A 81 3.80 -2.31 1.26
C GLU A 81 3.54 -0.83 0.93
N ARG A 82 2.72 -0.59 -0.09
CA ARG A 82 2.31 0.74 -0.56
C ARG A 82 0.83 0.75 -0.89
N TYR A 83 0.22 1.91 -0.72
CA TYR A 83 -1.16 2.16 -1.08
C TYR A 83 -1.18 3.34 -2.06
N PHE A 84 -1.88 3.19 -3.18
CA PHE A 84 -2.01 4.25 -4.17
C PHE A 84 -3.36 4.16 -4.88
N ALA A 85 -3.79 5.26 -5.50
CA ALA A 85 -5.04 5.28 -6.25
C ALA A 85 -4.76 5.12 -7.75
N VAL A 86 -5.57 4.32 -8.41
CA VAL A 86 -5.71 4.33 -9.87
C VAL A 86 -7.10 4.85 -10.22
N ARG A 87 -7.20 5.57 -11.32
CA ARG A 87 -8.45 6.03 -11.94
C ARG A 87 -8.57 5.32 -13.28
N THR A 88 -9.76 4.83 -13.57
CA THR A 88 -10.10 4.39 -14.93
C THR A 88 -10.46 5.65 -15.71
N LEU A 89 -9.53 6.15 -16.54
CA LEU A 89 -9.80 7.29 -17.41
C LEU A 89 -10.17 6.75 -18.80
N ASN A 90 -11.40 7.02 -19.27
CA ASN A 90 -11.87 6.62 -20.61
C ASN A 90 -11.65 5.13 -20.93
N ASP A 91 -11.97 4.24 -19.98
CA ASP A 91 -11.76 2.78 -20.10
C ASP A 91 -10.31 2.34 -20.36
N ALA A 92 -9.33 3.24 -20.23
CA ALA A 92 -7.92 2.88 -20.32
C ALA A 92 -7.52 2.04 -19.10
N ALA A 93 -6.79 0.95 -19.36
CA ALA A 93 -6.21 0.13 -18.32
C ALA A 93 -5.31 0.98 -17.40
N PRO A 94 -5.28 0.70 -16.08
CA PRO A 94 -4.35 1.39 -15.19
C PRO A 94 -2.91 1.16 -15.64
N THR A 95 -2.05 2.15 -15.37
CA THR A 95 -0.65 2.06 -15.78
C THR A 95 0.08 0.94 -15.03
N GLU A 96 0.64 0.00 -15.79
CA GLU A 96 1.44 -1.12 -15.28
C GLU A 96 2.66 -0.66 -14.47
N LEU A 97 3.12 -1.53 -13.56
CA LEU A 97 4.40 -1.34 -12.89
C LEU A 97 5.55 -1.35 -13.89
N ARG A 98 6.51 -0.44 -13.69
CA ARG A 98 7.78 -0.43 -14.45
C ARG A 98 8.93 -0.80 -13.54
N TYR A 99 9.93 -1.45 -14.12
CA TYR A 99 11.05 -2.00 -13.38
C TYR A 99 12.37 -1.44 -13.90
N SER A 100 13.29 -1.21 -12.96
CA SER A 100 14.72 -0.99 -13.22
C SER A 100 15.51 -1.92 -12.29
N ASP A 101 16.82 -1.97 -12.44
CA ASP A 101 17.69 -2.83 -11.64
C ASP A 101 17.54 -2.60 -10.13
N ASP A 102 17.22 -1.35 -9.73
CA ASP A 102 17.16 -0.94 -8.32
C ASP A 102 15.81 -0.37 -7.89
N ASN A 103 14.78 -0.36 -8.76
CA ASN A 103 13.49 0.25 -8.42
C ASN A 103 12.28 -0.41 -9.07
N ILE A 104 11.17 -0.38 -8.34
CA ILE A 104 9.81 -0.61 -8.87
C ILE A 104 9.12 0.74 -8.95
N PHE A 105 8.66 1.13 -10.14
CA PHE A 105 7.91 2.35 -10.37
C PHE A 105 6.41 2.06 -10.47
N TYR A 106 5.62 2.91 -9.84
CA TYR A 106 4.16 2.86 -9.87
C TYR A 106 3.58 4.27 -10.00
N TYR A 107 2.34 4.36 -10.50
CA TYR A 107 1.68 5.62 -10.76
C TYR A 107 0.51 5.82 -9.79
N ASP A 108 0.70 6.71 -8.81
CA ASP A 108 -0.33 7.12 -7.87
C ASP A 108 -1.11 8.33 -8.39
N GLN A 109 -2.25 8.06 -9.01
CA GLN A 109 -3.11 9.08 -9.61
C GLN A 109 -3.89 9.90 -8.57
N SER A 110 -3.69 9.68 -7.27
CA SER A 110 -4.15 10.60 -6.23
C SER A 110 -3.24 11.83 -6.07
N LYS A 111 -2.02 11.78 -6.61
CA LYS A 111 -0.99 12.82 -6.45
C LYS A 111 -0.89 13.71 -7.67
N SER A 112 -0.47 14.96 -7.48
CA SER A 112 -0.19 15.92 -8.57
C SER A 112 0.99 15.47 -9.43
N SER A 113 2.02 14.90 -8.79
CA SER A 113 3.12 14.18 -9.46
C SER A 113 2.93 12.68 -9.22
N PRO A 114 2.36 11.93 -10.18
CA PRO A 114 1.87 10.58 -9.93
C PRO A 114 2.98 9.52 -9.91
N LEU A 115 4.13 9.76 -10.54
CA LEU A 115 5.21 8.77 -10.58
C LEU A 115 5.84 8.63 -9.19
N ARG A 116 5.81 7.41 -8.66
CA ARG A 116 6.41 7.01 -7.38
C ARG A 116 7.28 5.78 -7.59
N PHE A 117 8.10 5.46 -6.58
CA PHE A 117 8.96 4.28 -6.65
C PHE A 117 9.13 3.59 -5.29
N ILE A 118 9.52 2.33 -5.34
CA ILE A 118 10.05 1.53 -4.23
C ILE A 118 11.47 1.16 -4.61
N ALA A 119 12.45 1.57 -3.79
CA ALA A 119 13.83 1.14 -3.95
C ALA A 119 13.95 -0.36 -3.67
N MET A 120 14.77 -1.04 -4.48
CA MET A 120 15.01 -2.48 -4.41
C MET A 120 16.49 -2.75 -4.12
N PRO A 121 16.80 -3.69 -3.21
CA PRO A 121 15.86 -4.33 -2.29
C PRO A 121 15.25 -3.31 -1.30
N PRO A 122 14.04 -3.56 -0.76
CA PRO A 122 13.42 -2.65 0.18
C PRO A 122 14.28 -2.39 1.41
N SER A 123 14.19 -1.17 1.93
CA SER A 123 14.97 -0.75 3.08
C SER A 123 14.48 -1.39 4.39
N ARG A 124 15.31 -1.35 5.43
CA ARG A 124 14.88 -1.78 6.79
C ARG A 124 13.72 -0.94 7.31
N THR A 125 13.64 0.33 6.93
CA THR A 125 12.53 1.21 7.26
C THR A 125 11.24 0.74 6.58
N ASP A 126 11.31 0.32 5.32
CA ASP A 126 10.16 -0.26 4.61
C ASP A 126 9.61 -1.49 5.33
N TRP A 127 10.52 -2.38 5.73
CA TRP A 127 10.19 -3.60 6.46
C TRP A 127 9.47 -3.34 7.78
N TRP A 128 9.91 -2.32 8.52
CA TRP A 128 9.27 -1.89 9.76
C TRP A 128 7.89 -1.29 9.50
N THR A 129 7.76 -0.41 8.49
CA THR A 129 6.48 0.22 8.15
C THR A 129 5.44 -0.78 7.64
N ALA A 130 5.87 -1.80 6.89
CA ALA A 130 5.01 -2.88 6.38
C ALA A 130 4.34 -3.70 7.50
N ARG A 131 4.89 -3.66 8.71
CA ARG A 131 4.32 -4.35 9.89
C ARG A 131 3.37 -3.48 10.70
N ILE A 132 3.18 -2.22 10.33
CA ILE A 132 2.32 -1.26 11.03
C ILE A 132 1.30 -0.67 10.03
N PRO A 133 0.19 -1.39 9.76
CA PRO A 133 -0.74 -1.03 8.68
C PRO A 133 -1.32 0.38 8.79
N LEU A 134 -1.53 0.87 10.01
CA LEU A 134 -2.05 2.23 10.26
C LEU A 134 -1.03 3.31 9.91
N LEU A 135 0.23 3.11 10.28
CA LEU A 135 1.29 4.07 10.01
C LEU A 135 1.50 4.24 8.51
N GLN A 136 1.52 3.13 7.77
CA GLN A 136 1.76 3.16 6.33
C GLN A 136 0.65 3.85 5.54
N ARG A 137 -0.62 3.67 5.94
CA ARG A 137 -1.73 4.44 5.36
C ARG A 137 -1.64 5.92 5.68
N LEU A 138 -1.28 6.29 6.92
CA LEU A 138 -1.07 7.70 7.28
C LEU A 138 0.03 8.32 6.41
N LEU A 139 1.16 7.64 6.23
CA LEU A 139 2.24 8.12 5.36
C LEU A 139 1.79 8.32 3.91
N ALA A 140 0.88 7.48 3.39
CA ALA A 140 0.32 7.64 2.06
C ALA A 140 -0.54 8.93 1.91
N PHE A 141 -1.16 9.42 2.99
CA PHE A 141 -1.91 10.68 2.94
C PHE A 141 -1.01 11.93 2.88
N PHE A 142 0.18 11.88 3.51
CA PHE A 142 1.07 13.05 3.63
C PHE A 142 2.18 13.12 2.57
N SER A 143 2.37 12.09 1.75
CA SER A 143 3.44 12.00 0.73
C SER A 143 2.96 12.28 -0.68
#